data_AF-A0A351VLK6-F1
#
_entry.id   AF-A0A351VLK6-F1
#
_cell.length_a   1.000
_cell.length_b   1.000
_cell.length_c   1.000
_cell.angle_alpha   90.00
_cell.angle_beta   90.00
_cell.angle_gamma   90.00
#
_symmetry.space_group_name_H-M   'P 1'
#
loop_
_entity.id
_entity.type
_entity.pdbx_description
1 polymer ?
#
loop_
_entity_poly.entity_id
_entity_poly.type
_entity_poly.pdbx_seq_one_letter_code
_entity_poly.pdbx_strand_id
1 'polypeptide(L)'
;MNRTSVVALLCTSALMLATIAFAAPLDKIRFIKISPQESKAVIRTDDGKLQVIKPGDSVVENVTVKEIVTGRIMLEEKTDRGLETVIVRMDGGKTRIERLRKQPDKGPLLVAPASGAPVTR
;
A
#
# COMPACT_ATOMS: atom_id res chain seq x y z
N MET A 1 9.32 -37.50 -56.58
CA MET A 1 10.16 -37.36 -55.37
C MET A 1 10.68 -35.92 -55.38
N ASN A 2 10.42 -35.15 -54.31
CA ASN A 2 10.87 -33.76 -53.98
C ASN A 2 9.72 -33.04 -53.23
N ARG A 3 9.40 -33.37 -51.98
CA ARG A 3 9.97 -32.79 -50.73
C ARG A 3 10.05 -31.25 -50.73
N THR A 4 8.96 -30.60 -51.13
CA THR A 4 8.76 -29.17 -50.89
C THR A 4 8.27 -28.93 -49.47
N SER A 5 9.17 -28.33 -48.70
CA SER A 5 8.88 -27.28 -47.73
C SER A 5 7.86 -27.64 -46.65
N VAL A 6 8.41 -28.18 -45.58
CA VAL A 6 7.96 -28.02 -44.18
C VAL A 6 7.61 -26.54 -43.97
N VAL A 7 6.36 -26.17 -44.28
CA VAL A 7 5.80 -24.86 -43.97
C VAL A 7 5.76 -24.82 -42.46
N ALA A 8 6.66 -24.01 -41.93
CA ALA A 8 6.78 -23.59 -40.55
C ALA A 8 5.43 -23.04 -40.08
N LEU A 9 4.51 -23.93 -39.72
CA LEU A 9 3.37 -23.66 -38.86
C LEU A 9 3.86 -23.65 -37.40
N LEU A 10 4.98 -22.97 -37.17
CA LEU A 10 5.42 -22.48 -35.88
C LEU A 10 4.56 -21.22 -35.63
N CYS A 11 3.26 -21.46 -35.44
CA CYS A 11 2.32 -20.47 -34.93
C CYS A 11 2.85 -20.02 -33.58
N THR A 12 3.71 -19.00 -33.57
CA THR A 12 3.46 -17.70 -32.94
C THR A 12 2.50 -17.74 -31.74
N SER A 13 2.67 -18.69 -30.83
CA SER A 13 2.17 -18.60 -29.46
C SER A 13 3.15 -17.75 -28.67
N ALA A 14 3.39 -16.53 -29.15
CA ALA A 14 3.75 -15.44 -28.30
C ALA A 14 2.52 -15.17 -27.44
N LEU A 15 2.30 -16.04 -26.44
CA LEU A 15 1.57 -15.68 -25.24
C LEU A 15 2.33 -14.50 -24.67
N MET A 16 1.94 -13.31 -25.13
CA MET A 16 2.03 -12.09 -24.39
C MET A 16 1.31 -12.38 -23.08
N LEU A 17 2.06 -12.88 -22.10
CA LEU A 17 1.68 -12.78 -20.71
C LEU A 17 1.48 -11.28 -20.49
N ALA A 18 0.24 -10.84 -20.64
CA ALA A 18 -0.23 -9.57 -20.16
C ALA A 18 0.00 -9.62 -18.66
N THR A 19 1.18 -9.18 -18.23
CA THR A 19 1.46 -8.90 -16.84
C THR A 19 0.49 -7.79 -16.47
N ILE A 20 -0.62 -8.18 -15.86
CA ILE A 20 -1.58 -7.27 -15.27
C ILE A 20 -0.83 -6.61 -14.12
N ALA A 21 -0.16 -5.49 -14.43
CA ALA A 21 0.40 -4.63 -13.42
C ALA A 21 -0.80 -4.05 -12.67
N PHE A 22 -1.12 -4.65 -11.53
CA PHE A 22 -2.03 -4.05 -10.55
C PHE A 22 -1.36 -2.77 -10.06
N ALA A 23 -1.65 -1.66 -10.75
CA ALA A 23 -1.33 -0.33 -10.28
C ALA A 23 -1.98 -0.15 -8.91
N ALA A 24 -1.22 0.33 -7.93
CA ALA A 24 -1.75 0.50 -6.59
C ALA A 24 -2.93 1.48 -6.62
N PRO A 25 -4.03 1.21 -5.90
CA PRO A 25 -5.27 1.99 -6.02
C PRO A 25 -5.08 3.48 -5.67
N LEU A 26 -4.04 3.82 -4.91
CA LEU A 26 -3.69 5.21 -4.55
C LEU A 26 -2.96 5.99 -5.64
N ASP A 27 -2.39 5.34 -6.66
CA ASP A 27 -1.58 6.01 -7.69
C ASP A 27 -2.43 6.92 -8.59
N LYS A 28 -3.74 6.66 -8.66
CA LYS A 28 -4.70 7.42 -9.47
C LYS A 28 -5.25 8.66 -8.75
N ILE A 29 -5.02 8.77 -7.44
CA ILE A 29 -5.55 9.85 -6.61
C ILE A 29 -4.49 10.95 -6.49
N ARG A 30 -4.90 12.20 -6.69
CA ARG A 30 -4.01 13.34 -6.45
C ARG A 30 -4.45 14.11 -5.23
N PHE A 31 -3.53 14.27 -4.29
CA PHE A 31 -3.75 15.12 -3.14
C PHE A 31 -3.46 16.57 -3.54
N ILE A 32 -4.47 17.44 -3.39
CA ILE A 32 -4.42 18.82 -3.88
C ILE A 32 -4.04 19.76 -2.74
N LYS A 33 -4.64 19.58 -1.56
CA LYS A 33 -4.43 20.45 -0.40
C LYS A 33 -4.67 19.69 0.90
N ILE A 34 -3.91 20.04 1.93
CA ILE A 34 -4.14 19.59 3.31
C ILE A 34 -4.48 20.82 4.16
N SER A 35 -5.52 20.70 5.00
CA SER A 35 -5.90 21.67 6.01
C SER A 35 -5.80 21.00 7.39
N PRO A 36 -4.61 20.98 8.02
CA PRO A 36 -4.41 20.28 9.29
C PRO A 36 -5.30 20.85 10.41
N GLN A 37 -5.48 22.17 10.41
CA GLN A 37 -6.32 22.91 11.36
C GLN A 37 -7.77 22.41 11.40
N GLU A 38 -8.28 21.92 10.26
CA GLU A 38 -9.63 21.39 10.14
C GLU A 38 -9.68 19.86 10.12
N SER A 39 -8.53 19.18 10.19
CA SER A 39 -8.42 17.73 9.95
C SER A 39 -9.07 17.30 8.64
N LYS A 40 -8.84 18.06 7.55
CA LYS A 40 -9.40 17.78 6.22
C LYS A 40 -8.32 17.82 5.14
N ALA A 41 -8.57 17.11 4.04
CA ALA A 41 -7.78 17.22 2.83
C ALA A 41 -8.69 17.26 1.59
N VAL A 42 -8.22 17.91 0.54
CA VAL A 42 -8.87 17.92 -0.78
C VAL A 42 -8.10 16.97 -1.68
N ILE A 43 -8.81 16.00 -2.23
CA ILE A 43 -8.29 15.04 -3.21
C ILE A 43 -8.97 15.23 -4.55
N ARG A 44 -8.28 14.82 -5.60
CA ARG A 44 -8.85 14.55 -6.91
C ARG A 44 -8.88 13.04 -7.12
N THR A 45 -10.08 12.50 -7.28
CA THR A 45 -10.32 11.09 -7.59
C THR A 45 -9.95 10.77 -9.04
N ASP A 46 -9.95 9.49 -9.39
CA ASP A 46 -9.59 9.01 -10.73
C ASP A 46 -10.59 9.43 -11.81
N ASP A 47 -11.85 9.62 -11.44
CA ASP A 47 -12.89 10.24 -12.26
C ASP A 47 -12.73 11.77 -12.44
N GLY A 48 -11.68 12.35 -11.83
CA GLY A 48 -11.36 13.77 -11.92
C GLY A 48 -12.17 14.67 -10.99
N LYS A 49 -13.07 14.12 -10.17
CA LYS A 49 -13.85 14.92 -9.21
C LYS A 49 -12.98 15.39 -8.05
N LEU A 50 -13.35 16.55 -7.50
CA LEU A 50 -12.75 17.06 -6.26
C LEU A 50 -13.61 16.64 -5.08
N GLN A 51 -12.98 16.02 -4.09
CA GLN A 51 -13.63 15.59 -2.87
C GLN A 51 -12.86 16.07 -1.65
N VAL A 52 -13.59 16.46 -0.61
CA VAL A 52 -13.03 16.73 0.72
C VAL A 52 -13.13 15.45 1.54
N ILE A 53 -12.03 15.04 2.15
CA ILE A 53 -11.93 13.87 3.01
C ILE A 53 -11.52 14.27 4.43
N LYS A 54 -11.96 13.50 5.43
CA LYS A 54 -11.62 13.62 6.86
C LYS A 54 -11.25 12.26 7.44
N PRO A 55 -10.65 12.19 8.66
CA PRO A 55 -10.44 10.93 9.36
C PRO A 55 -11.73 10.08 9.44
N GLY A 56 -11.59 8.78 9.16
CA GLY A 56 -12.68 7.82 9.06
C GLY A 56 -13.27 7.65 7.65
N ASP A 57 -13.04 8.59 6.73
CA ASP A 57 -13.55 8.46 5.36
C ASP A 57 -12.77 7.41 4.57
N SER A 58 -13.47 6.72 3.66
CA SER A 58 -12.85 5.83 2.67
C SER A 58 -12.49 6.61 1.41
N VAL A 59 -11.23 6.51 0.99
CA VAL A 59 -10.70 7.23 -0.18
C VAL A 59 -10.86 6.38 -1.46
N VAL A 60 -10.59 5.08 -1.34
CA VAL A 60 -10.79 4.03 -2.36
C VAL A 60 -11.21 2.76 -1.64
N GLU A 61 -11.58 1.73 -2.40
CA GLU A 61 -11.84 0.41 -1.85
C GLU A 61 -10.64 -0.04 -1.00
N ASN A 62 -10.92 -0.40 0.25
CA ASN A 62 -9.94 -0.83 1.25
C ASN A 62 -8.95 0.21 1.79
N VAL A 63 -9.09 1.51 1.48
CA VAL A 63 -8.23 2.56 2.08
C VAL A 63 -9.05 3.57 2.87
N THR A 64 -8.74 3.71 4.16
CA THR A 64 -9.41 4.62 5.09
C THR A 64 -8.44 5.68 5.59
N VAL A 65 -8.91 6.92 5.74
CA VAL A 65 -8.13 8.00 6.35
C VAL A 65 -8.04 7.77 7.85
N LYS A 66 -6.82 7.64 8.36
CA LYS A 66 -6.58 7.48 9.80
C LYS A 66 -6.38 8.83 10.48
N GLU A 67 -5.54 9.68 9.89
CA GLU A 67 -5.16 10.95 10.48
C GLU A 67 -4.71 11.93 9.39
N ILE A 68 -4.95 13.22 9.61
CA ILE A 68 -4.49 14.31 8.74
C ILE A 68 -3.72 15.29 9.61
N VAL A 69 -2.42 15.45 9.33
CA VAL A 69 -1.54 16.36 10.08
C VAL A 69 -0.76 17.25 9.11
N THR A 70 0.01 18.19 9.65
CA THR A 70 0.79 19.12 8.84
C THR A 70 1.77 18.38 7.92
N GLY A 71 1.61 18.60 6.61
CA GLY A 71 2.49 18.05 5.57
C GLY A 71 2.29 16.56 5.25
N ARG A 72 1.42 15.84 5.96
CA ARG A 72 1.17 14.41 5.67
C ARG A 72 -0.23 13.93 6.03
N ILE A 73 -0.68 12.92 5.31
CA ILE A 73 -1.93 12.18 5.56
C ILE A 73 -1.55 10.74 5.88
N MET A 74 -2.09 10.20 6.97
CA MET A 74 -1.95 8.80 7.33
C MET A 74 -3.21 8.06 6.89
N LEU A 75 -3.01 7.03 6.07
CA LEU A 75 -4.04 6.16 5.55
C LEU A 75 -3.79 4.74 6.08
N GLU A 76 -4.86 3.97 6.17
CA GLU A 76 -4.81 2.55 6.49
C GLU A 76 -5.38 1.77 5.30
N GLU A 77 -4.58 0.87 4.73
CA GLU A 77 -4.94 0.03 3.59
C GLU A 77 -5.17 -1.41 4.09
N LYS A 78 -6.35 -1.96 3.85
CA LYS A 78 -6.64 -3.38 4.10
C LYS A 78 -6.14 -4.19 2.93
N THR A 79 -5.16 -5.04 3.18
CA THR A 79 -4.61 -5.98 2.18
C THR A 79 -4.87 -7.41 2.63
N ASP A 80 -4.65 -8.38 1.75
CA ASP A 80 -4.73 -9.82 2.08
C ASP A 80 -3.73 -10.21 3.19
N ARG A 81 -2.70 -9.40 3.43
CA ARG A 81 -1.67 -9.60 4.45
C ARG A 81 -1.99 -8.90 5.78
N GLY A 82 -3.14 -8.21 5.85
CA GLY A 82 -3.55 -7.42 7.01
C GLY A 82 -3.55 -5.92 6.75
N LEU A 83 -3.53 -5.14 7.84
CA LEU A 83 -3.58 -3.68 7.82
C LEU A 83 -2.19 -3.09 7.58
N GLU A 84 -2.01 -2.39 6.46
CA GLU A 84 -0.81 -1.61 6.14
C GLU A 84 -1.05 -0.12 6.40
N THR A 85 -0.05 0.60 6.92
CA THR A 85 -0.14 2.06 7.08
C THR A 85 0.56 2.75 5.91
N VAL A 86 -0.16 3.63 5.24
CA VAL A 86 0.36 4.40 4.11
C VAL A 86 0.45 5.87 4.52
N ILE A 87 1.63 6.46 4.41
CA ILE A 87 1.88 7.87 4.71
C ILE A 87 2.04 8.61 3.39
N VAL A 88 1.14 9.56 3.15
CA VAL A 88 1.21 10.45 2.00
C VAL A 88 1.80 11.77 2.46
N ARG A 89 2.99 12.11 1.98
CA ARG A 89 3.65 13.41 2.23
C ARG A 89 3.36 14.37 1.09
N MET A 90 3.11 15.63 1.43
CA MET A 90 2.88 16.71 0.48
C MET A 90 3.93 17.80 0.65
N ASP A 91 4.79 17.95 -0.34
CA ASP A 91 5.88 18.94 -0.36
C ASP A 91 5.77 19.79 -1.63
N GLY A 92 5.41 21.07 -1.49
CA GLY A 92 5.37 22.02 -2.62
C GLY A 92 4.46 21.58 -3.78
N GLY A 93 3.33 20.93 -3.48
CA GLY A 93 2.40 20.42 -4.49
C GLY A 93 2.80 19.07 -5.12
N LYS A 94 3.95 18.50 -4.72
CA LYS A 94 4.33 17.13 -5.07
C LYS A 94 3.82 16.17 -3.99
N THR A 95 3.30 15.02 -4.43
CA THR A 95 2.83 13.96 -3.54
C THR A 95 3.87 12.84 -3.52
N ARG A 96 4.27 12.38 -2.33
CA ARG A 96 5.11 11.19 -2.14
C ARG A 96 4.37 10.19 -1.27
N ILE A 97 4.25 8.96 -1.74
CA ILE A 97 3.57 7.88 -1.02
C ILE A 97 4.64 6.98 -0.40
N GLU A 98 4.60 6.83 0.91
CA GLU A 98 5.47 5.93 1.68
C GLU A 98 4.61 4.85 2.33
N ARG A 99 4.93 3.57 2.07
CA ARG A 99 4.20 2.43 2.64
C ARG A 99 5.01 1.84 3.79
N LEU A 100 4.41 1.82 4.98
CA LEU A 100 5.00 1.20 6.17
C LEU A 100 4.27 -0.11 6.45
N ARG A 101 4.99 -1.22 6.29
CA ARG A 101 4.54 -2.53 6.77
C ARG A 101 4.88 -2.65 8.24
N LYS A 102 3.89 -3.01 9.07
CA LYS A 102 4.19 -3.58 10.37
C LYS A 102 4.85 -4.94 10.12
N GLN A 103 6.16 -5.03 10.33
CA GLN A 103 6.74 -6.34 10.57
C GLN A 103 6.12 -6.88 11.86
N PRO A 104 5.69 -8.15 11.90
CA PRO A 104 5.36 -8.78 13.16
C PRO A 104 6.65 -8.82 13.98
N ASP A 105 6.73 -7.98 15.02
CA ASP A 105 7.76 -8.13 16.04
C ASP A 105 7.63 -9.55 16.59
N LYS A 106 8.64 -10.40 16.33
CA LYS A 106 8.88 -11.55 17.19
C LYS A 106 9.18 -10.95 18.55
N GLY A 107 8.14 -10.81 19.37
CA GLY A 107 8.29 -10.34 20.74
C GLY A 107 9.42 -11.10 21.42
N PRO A 108 10.20 -10.45 22.29
CA PRO A 108 11.34 -11.09 22.93
C PRO A 108 10.87 -12.38 23.60
N LEU A 109 11.56 -13.48 23.31
CA LEU A 109 11.35 -14.74 24.01
C LEU A 109 11.65 -14.48 25.49
N LEU A 110 10.60 -14.42 26.30
CA LEU A 110 10.73 -14.35 27.75
C LEU A 110 11.29 -15.69 28.23
N VAL A 111 12.60 -15.76 28.46
CA VAL A 111 13.23 -16.91 29.11
C VAL A 111 13.08 -16.71 30.62
N ALA A 112 12.32 -17.59 31.27
CA ALA A 112 12.28 -17.63 32.73
C ALA A 112 13.66 -18.08 33.25
N PRO A 113 14.24 -17.43 34.27
CA PRO A 113 15.47 -17.89 34.90
C PRO A 113 15.23 -19.28 35.52
N ALA A 114 16.19 -20.18 35.33
CA ALA A 114 16.15 -21.52 35.92
C ALA A 114 15.99 -21.40 37.44
N SER A 115 14.93 -22.03 37.97
CA SER A 115 14.61 -22.12 39.38
C SER A 115 15.84 -22.54 40.18
N GLY A 116 16.26 -21.67 41.11
CA GLY A 116 17.49 -21.81 41.89
C GLY A 116 17.59 -23.14 42.63
N ALA A 117 18.80 -23.69 42.67
CA ALA A 117 19.15 -24.83 43.50
C ALA A 117 18.99 -24.49 45.00
N PRO A 118 18.55 -25.44 45.84
CA PRO A 118 18.43 -25.22 47.27
C PRO A 118 19.82 -25.05 47.90
N VAL A 119 20.03 -23.92 48.57
CA VAL A 119 21.19 -23.72 49.45
C VAL A 119 20.92 -24.48 50.75
N THR A 120 21.53 -25.66 50.91
CA THR A 120 21.60 -26.37 52.19
C THR A 120 22.55 -25.63 53.13
N ARG A 121 22.07 -25.39 54.36
CA ARG A 121 22.81 -24.72 55.43
C ARG A 121 23.38 -25.74 56.40
#